data_AF-A0A699YL94-F1
#
_entry.id   AF-A0A699YL94-F1
#
_cell.length_a   1.000
_cell.length_b   1.000
_cell.length_c   1.000
_cell.angle_alpha   90.00
_cell.angle_beta   90.00
_cell.angle_gamma   90.00
#
_symmetry.space_group_name_H-M   'P 1'
#
loop_
_entity.id
_entity.type
_entity.pdbx_description
1 polymer ?
#
loop_
_entity_poly.entity_id
_entity_poly.type
_entity_poly.pdbx_seq_one_letter_code
_entity_poly.pdbx_strand_id
1 'polypeptide(L)'
;MHEHLKRLVPVAAGPGPSRVLIFQGLRVRMGMASGTSSAEEVTFNASLGRVKYGGALMAAAKAIQDTAQGGMVLATSSTFKQLSVESLGLLVISMGEHVLKAGEEAVQVYHLLNQALSH
;
A
#
# COMPACT_ATOMS: atom_id res chain seq x y z
N MET A 1 2.34 12.60 -27.48
CA MET A 1 2.35 12.37 -26.02
C MET A 1 0.98 12.71 -25.39
N HIS A 2 -0.15 12.20 -25.93
CA HIS A 2 -1.50 12.51 -25.36
C HIS A 2 -2.55 11.40 -25.60
N GLU A 3 -2.20 10.27 -26.24
CA GLU A 3 -3.24 9.38 -26.78
C GLU A 3 -3.66 8.23 -25.86
N HIS A 4 -2.78 7.79 -24.95
CA HIS A 4 -3.08 6.64 -24.07
C HIS A 4 -4.01 6.96 -22.89
N LEU A 5 -4.23 8.24 -22.57
CA LEU A 5 -5.09 8.67 -21.45
C LEU A 5 -6.58 8.75 -21.83
N LYS A 6 -6.96 8.54 -23.09
CA LYS A 6 -8.34 8.72 -23.56
C LYS A 6 -9.32 7.60 -23.18
N ARG A 7 -8.88 6.55 -22.48
CA ARG A 7 -9.68 5.32 -22.31
C ARG A 7 -10.38 5.13 -20.97
N LEU A 8 -10.31 6.08 -20.05
CA LEU A 8 -10.94 5.94 -18.73
C LEU A 8 -11.82 7.17 -18.44
N VAL A 9 -13.11 7.02 -18.76
CA VAL A 9 -14.25 7.86 -18.34
C VAL A 9 -14.25 9.31 -18.89
N PRO A 10 -15.38 9.82 -19.43
CA PRO A 10 -15.45 11.20 -19.90
C PRO A 10 -15.24 12.18 -18.73
N VAL A 11 -14.16 12.96 -18.80
CA VAL A 11 -13.98 14.16 -17.97
C VAL A 11 -15.06 15.16 -18.37
N ALA A 12 -15.97 15.49 -17.43
CA ALA A 12 -16.97 16.52 -17.68
C ALA A 12 -16.26 17.87 -17.95
N ALA A 13 -16.39 18.37 -19.18
CA ALA A 13 -15.88 19.66 -19.60
C ALA A 13 -16.76 20.78 -18.99
N GLY A 14 -16.39 21.28 -17.82
CA GLY A 14 -16.95 22.52 -17.27
C GLY A 14 -16.25 23.76 -17.86
N PRO A 15 -16.91 24.93 -17.96
CA PRO A 15 -16.29 26.15 -18.50
C PRO A 15 -15.23 26.70 -17.52
N GLY A 16 -14.00 26.88 -18.02
CA GLY A 16 -12.84 27.43 -17.29
C GLY A 16 -11.51 26.94 -17.90
N PRO A 17 -10.38 27.63 -17.68
CA PRO A 17 -9.10 27.25 -18.27
C PRO A 17 -8.70 25.81 -17.89
N SER A 18 -8.16 25.09 -18.88
CA SER A 18 -7.55 23.74 -18.88
C SER A 18 -7.55 22.99 -17.53
N ARG A 19 -8.70 22.42 -17.13
CA ARG A 19 -8.77 21.58 -15.93
C ARG A 19 -8.20 20.20 -16.25
N VAL A 20 -7.14 19.81 -15.54
CA VAL A 20 -6.56 18.45 -15.61
C VAL A 20 -7.16 17.61 -14.49
N LEU A 21 -7.75 16.47 -14.86
CA LEU A 21 -8.19 15.47 -13.89
C LEU A 21 -6.96 14.82 -13.26
N ILE A 22 -6.73 15.05 -11.97
CA ILE A 22 -5.59 14.48 -11.24
C ILE A 22 -5.90 13.06 -10.76
N PHE A 23 -7.08 12.87 -10.14
CA PHE A 23 -7.53 11.57 -9.63
C PHE A 23 -9.00 11.36 -9.93
N GLN A 24 -9.38 10.11 -10.18
CA GLN A 24 -10.77 9.69 -10.34
C GLN A 24 -11.03 8.37 -9.62
N GLY A 25 -12.16 8.29 -8.91
CA GLY A 25 -12.58 7.09 -8.20
C GLY A 25 -12.02 6.96 -6.79
N LEU A 26 -12.16 5.76 -6.22
CA LEU A 26 -11.76 5.46 -4.84
C LEU A 26 -10.24 5.48 -4.67
N ARG A 27 -9.79 6.13 -3.60
CA ARG A 27 -8.37 6.28 -3.25
C ARG A 27 -8.04 5.38 -2.07
N VAL A 28 -7.68 4.13 -2.38
CA VAL A 28 -7.40 3.10 -1.36
C VAL A 28 -6.03 3.36 -0.72
N ARG A 29 -5.99 3.37 0.61
CA ARG A 29 -4.75 3.37 1.38
C ARG A 29 -4.34 1.92 1.68
N MET A 30 -3.12 1.55 1.34
CA MET A 30 -2.61 0.20 1.50
C MET A 30 -1.36 0.20 2.37
N GLY A 31 -1.25 -0.80 3.24
CA GLY A 31 -0.10 -1.03 4.10
C GLY A 31 0.27 -2.51 4.11
N MET A 32 1.55 -2.80 4.02
CA MET A 32 2.09 -4.16 3.97
C MET A 32 3.14 -4.36 5.05
N ALA A 33 2.99 -5.46 5.79
CA ALA A 33 3.97 -5.95 6.75
C ALA A 33 4.18 -7.45 6.54
N SER A 34 5.44 -7.88 6.51
CA SER A 34 5.82 -9.28 6.49
C SER A 34 6.51 -9.68 7.79
N GLY A 35 6.34 -10.93 8.19
CA GLY A 35 6.94 -11.50 9.39
C GLY A 35 6.51 -12.94 9.57
N THR A 36 7.06 -13.61 10.56
CA THR A 36 6.64 -14.96 10.94
C THR A 36 5.49 -14.86 11.93
N SER A 37 4.34 -15.42 11.59
CA SER A 37 3.27 -15.63 12.55
C SER A 37 3.60 -16.80 13.45
N SER A 38 3.35 -16.67 14.76
CA SER A 38 3.34 -17.86 15.63
C SER A 38 2.15 -18.76 15.24
N ALA A 39 2.22 -20.05 15.56
CA ALA A 39 1.11 -20.97 15.27
C ALA A 39 -0.21 -20.53 15.95
N GLU A 40 -0.12 -19.76 17.05
CA GLU A 40 -1.27 -19.22 17.77
C GLU A 40 -1.90 -18.01 17.07
N GLU A 41 -1.14 -17.30 16.23
CA GLU A 41 -1.63 -16.15 15.46
C GLU A 41 -2.39 -16.54 14.20
N VAL A 42 -2.33 -17.82 13.79
CA VAL A 42 -3.06 -18.35 12.64
C VAL A 42 -4.11 -19.33 13.13
N THR A 43 -5.36 -18.88 13.20
CA THR A 43 -6.47 -19.70 13.71
C THR A 43 -7.39 -20.15 12.58
N PHE A 44 -7.68 -21.45 12.51
CA PHE A 44 -8.69 -21.98 11.60
C PHE A 44 -10.05 -22.03 12.30
N ASN A 45 -11.03 -21.34 11.74
CA ASN A 45 -12.40 -21.39 12.21
C ASN A 45 -13.15 -22.47 11.42
N ALA A 46 -13.39 -23.62 12.07
CA ALA A 46 -14.05 -24.77 11.44
C ALA A 46 -15.52 -24.52 11.07
N SER A 47 -16.25 -23.69 11.82
CA SER A 47 -17.66 -23.41 11.52
C SER A 47 -17.84 -22.49 10.32
N LEU A 48 -16.87 -21.62 10.03
CA LEU A 48 -16.87 -20.71 8.88
C LEU A 48 -16.02 -21.20 7.71
N GLY A 49 -15.20 -22.25 7.90
CA GLY A 49 -14.25 -22.73 6.91
C GLY A 49 -13.19 -21.68 6.50
N ARG A 50 -12.78 -20.81 7.43
CA ARG A 50 -11.88 -19.67 7.15
C ARG A 50 -10.67 -19.64 8.09
N VAL A 51 -9.52 -19.27 7.55
CA VAL A 51 -8.31 -18.95 8.32
C VAL A 51 -8.33 -17.47 8.72
N LYS A 52 -7.98 -17.18 9.97
CA LYS A 52 -7.80 -15.83 10.50
C LYS A 52 -6.34 -15.64 10.90
N TYR A 53 -5.78 -14.52 10.48
CA TYR A 53 -4.46 -14.05 10.90
C TYR A 53 -4.64 -12.95 11.95
N GLY A 54 -4.00 -13.09 13.09
CA GLY A 54 -4.06 -12.16 14.20
C GLY A 54 -2.67 -11.79 14.72
N GLY A 55 -2.62 -11.36 15.98
CA GLY A 55 -1.38 -11.10 16.69
C GLY A 55 -0.58 -9.90 16.19
N ALA A 56 0.73 -9.94 16.46
CA ALA A 56 1.62 -8.80 16.28
C ALA A 56 1.79 -8.44 14.81
N LEU A 57 1.88 -9.44 13.92
CA LEU A 57 2.02 -9.19 12.48
C LEU A 57 0.79 -8.49 11.90
N MET A 58 -0.42 -8.94 12.26
CA MET A 58 -1.66 -8.29 11.82
C MET A 58 -1.78 -6.87 12.39
N ALA A 59 -1.37 -6.66 13.64
CA ALA A 59 -1.33 -5.33 14.25
C ALA A 59 -0.34 -4.40 13.54
N ALA A 60 0.84 -4.90 13.16
CA ALA A 60 1.82 -4.16 12.37
C ALA A 60 1.30 -3.80 10.97
N ALA A 61 0.69 -4.76 10.27
CA ALA A 61 0.07 -4.54 8.95
C ALA A 61 -1.03 -3.46 9.02
N LYS A 62 -1.86 -3.50 10.07
CA LYS A 62 -2.85 -2.45 10.31
C LYS A 62 -2.19 -1.10 10.63
N ALA A 63 -1.16 -1.08 11.47
CA ALA A 63 -0.50 0.16 11.87
C ALA A 63 0.15 0.87 10.68
N ILE A 64 0.82 0.15 9.78
CA ILE A 64 1.39 0.73 8.54
C ILE A 64 0.31 1.16 7.54
N GLN A 65 -0.81 0.44 7.46
CA GLN A 65 -1.94 0.86 6.62
C GLN A 65 -2.55 2.17 7.13
N ASP A 66 -2.66 2.35 8.45
CA ASP A 66 -3.27 3.53 9.05
C ASP A 66 -2.44 4.81 8.80
N THR A 67 -1.13 4.70 8.55
CA THR A 67 -0.27 5.84 8.18
C THR A 67 -0.35 6.22 6.70
N ALA A 68 -0.84 5.32 5.84
CA ALA A 68 -0.98 5.57 4.41
C ALA A 68 -2.13 6.54 4.10
N GLN A 69 -1.89 7.43 3.13
CA GLN A 69 -2.89 8.30 2.53
C GLN A 69 -3.57 7.62 1.34
N GLY A 70 -4.69 8.17 0.87
CA GLY A 70 -5.47 7.60 -0.23
C GLY A 70 -4.68 7.48 -1.54
N GLY A 71 -4.52 6.25 -2.00
CA GLY A 71 -3.76 5.89 -3.20
C GLY A 71 -2.29 5.57 -2.94
N MET A 72 -1.84 5.56 -1.69
CA MET A 72 -0.47 5.16 -1.33
C MET A 72 -0.39 3.68 -0.95
N VAL A 73 0.76 3.08 -1.26
CA VAL A 73 1.13 1.73 -0.84
C VAL A 73 2.39 1.82 0.02
N LEU A 74 2.24 1.62 1.32
CA LEU A 74 3.37 1.63 2.25
C LEU A 74 3.78 0.20 2.63
N ALA A 75 5.08 -0.03 2.76
CA ALA A 75 5.65 -1.30 3.16
C ALA A 75 6.68 -1.11 4.27
N THR A 76 6.70 -2.03 5.23
CA THR A 76 7.78 -2.13 6.21
C THR A 76 9.07 -2.66 5.57
N SER A 77 10.20 -2.44 6.23
CA SER A 77 11.48 -3.02 5.82
C SER A 77 11.48 -4.55 5.74
N SER A 78 10.73 -5.22 6.62
CA SER A 78 10.56 -6.68 6.56
C SER A 78 9.87 -7.14 5.28
N THR A 79 8.88 -6.37 4.80
CA THR A 79 8.20 -6.63 3.52
C THR A 79 9.13 -6.33 2.36
N PHE A 80 9.79 -5.17 2.38
CA PHE A 80 10.68 -4.71 1.31
C PHE A 80 11.78 -5.73 1.01
N LYS A 81 12.39 -6.34 2.05
CA LYS A 81 13.41 -7.39 1.91
C LYS A 81 12.93 -8.64 1.17
N GLN A 82 11.62 -8.87 1.10
CA GLN A 82 11.01 -10.02 0.42
C GLN A 82 10.57 -9.68 -1.01
N LEU A 83 10.61 -8.41 -1.41
CA LEU A 83 10.22 -7.99 -2.75
C LEU A 83 11.38 -8.15 -3.73
N SER A 84 11.08 -8.72 -4.90
CA SER A 84 11.95 -8.71 -6.07
C SER A 84 11.70 -7.43 -6.88
N VAL A 85 12.21 -6.29 -6.40
CA VAL A 85 11.92 -4.95 -6.93
C VAL A 85 12.19 -4.85 -8.44
N GLU A 86 13.25 -5.48 -8.92
CA GLU A 86 13.65 -5.48 -10.33
C GLU A 86 12.61 -6.14 -11.24
N SER A 87 11.93 -7.16 -10.73
CA SER A 87 10.92 -7.91 -11.50
C SER A 87 9.54 -7.23 -11.51
N LEU A 88 9.27 -6.35 -10.53
CA LEU A 88 7.94 -5.76 -10.33
C LEU A 88 7.79 -4.37 -10.99
N GLY A 89 8.86 -3.78 -11.52
CA GLY A 89 8.81 -2.45 -12.15
C GLY A 89 8.34 -1.36 -11.18
N LEU A 90 8.84 -1.41 -9.94
CA LEU A 90 8.45 -0.48 -8.88
C LEU A 90 9.47 0.64 -8.73
N LEU A 91 8.98 1.87 -8.57
CA LEU A 91 9.74 2.96 -7.95
C LEU A 91 9.56 2.85 -6.43
N VAL A 92 10.67 2.79 -5.70
CA VAL A 92 10.66 2.66 -4.24
C VAL A 92 11.28 3.90 -3.61
N ILE A 93 10.54 4.53 -2.71
CA ILE A 93 10.99 5.72 -1.98
C ILE A 93 11.17 5.35 -0.50
N SER A 94 12.36 5.59 0.03
CA SER A 94 12.63 5.50 1.48
C SER A 94 11.94 6.65 2.20
N MET A 95 11.03 6.32 3.11
CA MET A 95 10.28 7.30 3.92
C MET A 95 10.92 7.55 5.29
N GLY A 96 12.05 6.90 5.58
CA GLY A 96 12.73 6.92 6.88
C GLY A 96 12.17 5.93 7.91
N GLU A 97 12.65 6.05 9.14
CA GLU A 97 12.26 5.22 10.27
C GLU A 97 11.11 5.85 11.07
N HIS A 98 10.11 5.05 11.41
CA HIS A 98 8.90 5.50 12.11
C HIS A 98 8.50 4.53 13.21
N VAL A 99 8.13 5.05 14.37
CA VAL A 99 7.47 4.26 15.42
C VAL A 99 5.98 4.15 15.07
N LEU A 100 5.52 2.91 14.84
CA LEU A 100 4.14 2.64 14.47
C LEU A 100 3.29 2.37 15.72
N LYS A 101 1.98 2.64 15.65
CA LYS A 101 1.04 2.52 16.80
C LYS A 101 1.05 1.16 17.52
N ALA A 102 1.55 0.10 16.87
CA ALA A 102 1.61 -1.26 17.40
C ALA A 102 3.03 -1.72 17.81
N GLY A 103 4.04 -0.86 17.71
CA GLY A 103 5.43 -1.20 18.01
C GLY A 103 6.11 -0.14 18.88
N GLU A 104 7.06 -0.58 19.68
CA GLU A 104 7.93 0.31 20.48
C GLU A 104 9.18 0.72 19.70
N GLU A 105 9.59 -0.12 18.74
CA GLU A 105 10.77 0.12 17.89
C GLU A 105 10.41 0.87 16.62
N ALA A 106 11.34 1.71 16.17
CA ALA A 106 11.23 2.40 14.89
C ALA A 106 11.44 1.39 13.74
N VAL A 107 10.58 1.46 12.73
CA VAL A 107 10.64 0.61 11.54
C VAL A 107 10.85 1.48 10.32
N GLN A 108 11.84 1.12 9.50
CA GLN A 108 12.03 1.75 8.19
C GLN A 108 10.82 1.49 7.27
N VAL A 109 10.25 2.57 6.72
CA VAL A 109 9.08 2.55 5.85
C VAL A 109 9.47 2.88 4.42
N TYR A 110 8.81 2.22 3.47
CA TYR A 110 8.98 2.44 2.04
C TYR A 110 7.64 2.76 1.39
N HIS A 111 7.62 3.75 0.50
CA HIS A 111 6.49 4.00 -0.40
C HIS A 111 6.76 3.31 -1.74
N LEU A 112 5.85 2.42 -2.12
CA LEU A 112 5.92 1.66 -3.35
C LEU A 112 5.02 2.30 -4.41
N LEU A 113 5.62 2.66 -5.55
CA LEU A 113 4.95 3.29 -6.68
C LEU A 113 5.16 2.41 -7.92
N ASN A 114 4.16 2.36 -8.80
CA ASN A 114 4.36 1.76 -10.10
C ASN A 114 5.20 2.73 -10.96
N GLN A 115 6.30 2.24 -11.53
CA GLN A 115 7.16 3.04 -12.40
C GLN A 115 6.40 3.63 -13.60
N ALA A 116 5.40 2.90 -14.14
CA ALA A 116 4.56 3.37 -15.24
C ALA A 116 3.65 4.55 -14.87
N LEU A 117 3.44 4.83 -13.58
CA LEU A 117 2.64 5.96 -13.09
C LEU A 117 3.50 7.16 -12.68
N SER A 118 4.82 7.09 -12.87
CA SER A 118 5.78 8.09 -12.39
C SER A 118 6.20 9.11 -13.46
N HIS A 119 5.47 9.18 -14.59
CA HIS A 119 5.76 10.02 -15.77
C HIS A 119 4.57 10.89 -16.17
#